data_AF-A0A534TVW4-F1
#
_entry.id   AF-A0A534TVW4-F1
#
_cell.length_a   1.000
_cell.length_b   1.000
_cell.length_c   1.000
_cell.angle_alpha   90.00
_cell.angle_beta   90.00
_cell.angle_gamma   90.00
#
_symmetry.space_group_name_H-M   'P 1'
#
loop_
_entity.id
_entity.type
_entity.pdbx_description
1 polymer ?
#
loop_
_entity_poly.entity_id
_entity_poly.type
_entity_poly.pdbx_seq_one_letter_code
_entity_poly.pdbx_strand_id
1 'polypeptide(L)'
;MLHGAVGEKRCTTNSATNRFGTCTTDTDCGGTAGACMSLPWVTADGQVMPFSTGTSTTFTVAAAGSSPTCEHNACVPCGNANAHCPGIPGCEVAANPNGCVPRGTQGCCDQPGFVVPTFFVNILGGLCSRVDQIACGGGVVNTSNPQTGDNDVNKNGDTSDPGADCCYNGHPGSECLGGTNRNDDPTLAAQGGCTVNGAGKDYKGKIVRTVGNGSPDANGIHFRLVTPELSTTWTDGQSPAGMCAPGSTFDDGELLVSQLILKAEPTTAGASGSFTDQNGDGCKRAGAGFISSTNPQTDGPITVPGAPTGPARPQSYDGTQGSIAAAVSEVFSGPNSPIRDIGFVAITP
;
A
#
# COMPACT_ATOMS: atom_id res chain seq x y z
N MET A 1 -13.27 -9.43 -12.87
CA MET A 1 -13.34 -9.21 -11.42
C MET A 1 -12.36 -10.16 -10.76
N LEU A 2 -11.65 -9.69 -9.74
CA LEU A 2 -10.74 -10.48 -8.90
C LEU A 2 -11.32 -10.50 -7.48
N HIS A 3 -11.21 -11.65 -6.82
CA HIS A 3 -11.68 -11.86 -5.45
C HIS A 3 -10.55 -12.45 -4.63
N GLY A 4 -10.38 -11.95 -3.41
CA GLY A 4 -9.48 -12.54 -2.45
C GLY A 4 -9.92 -13.96 -2.10
N ALA A 5 -8.94 -14.84 -1.95
CA ALA A 5 -9.14 -16.21 -1.47
C ALA A 5 -8.19 -16.51 -0.30
N VAL A 6 -8.30 -17.68 0.32
CA VAL A 6 -7.23 -18.19 1.18
C VAL A 6 -6.19 -18.84 0.28
N GLY A 7 -4.93 -18.44 0.44
CA GLY A 7 -3.81 -18.97 -0.32
C GLY A 7 -2.97 -19.96 0.48
N GLU A 8 -1.86 -20.38 -0.12
CA GLU A 8 -0.86 -21.22 0.52
C GLU A 8 -0.19 -20.52 1.73
N LYS A 9 0.46 -21.32 2.57
CA LYS A 9 1.25 -20.80 3.69
C LYS A 9 2.62 -20.33 3.22
N ARG A 10 2.99 -19.12 3.65
CA ARG A 10 4.28 -18.49 3.37
C ARG A 10 4.89 -17.93 4.65
N CYS A 11 6.21 -17.94 4.70
CA CYS A 11 6.96 -17.23 5.72
C CYS A 11 6.73 -15.72 5.59
N THR A 12 6.39 -15.07 6.70
CA THR A 12 6.08 -13.63 6.77
C THR A 12 7.33 -12.75 6.66
N THR A 13 7.14 -11.44 6.52
CA THR A 13 8.21 -10.43 6.39
C THR A 13 9.23 -10.47 7.54
N ASN A 14 8.80 -10.80 8.75
CA ASN A 14 9.63 -10.88 9.96
C ASN A 14 10.27 -12.26 10.21
N SER A 15 10.14 -13.21 9.26
CA SER A 15 10.80 -14.52 9.35
C SER A 15 12.32 -14.38 9.41
N ALA A 16 12.96 -15.15 10.30
CA ALA A 16 14.42 -15.13 10.47
C ALA A 16 15.14 -15.77 9.28
N THR A 17 14.50 -16.74 8.62
CA THR A 17 14.96 -17.36 7.37
C THR A 17 13.79 -17.57 6.42
N ASN A 18 14.08 -17.84 5.14
CA ASN A 18 13.08 -18.24 4.14
C ASN A 18 11.90 -17.26 3.97
N ARG A 19 12.13 -15.96 4.19
CA ARG A 19 11.10 -14.89 4.03
C ARG A 19 10.38 -15.03 2.69
N PHE A 20 9.05 -15.03 2.72
CA PHE A 20 8.12 -15.25 1.58
C PHE A 20 8.22 -16.61 0.89
N GLY A 21 9.10 -17.50 1.36
CA GLY A 21 9.16 -18.89 0.94
C GLY A 21 7.96 -19.68 1.44
N THR A 22 7.72 -20.84 0.83
CA THR A 22 6.72 -21.79 1.30
C THR A 22 7.08 -22.30 2.69
N CYS A 23 6.06 -22.59 3.49
CA CYS A 23 6.25 -23.15 4.82
C CYS A 23 5.09 -24.08 5.19
N THR A 24 5.37 -25.03 6.07
CA THR A 24 4.36 -25.84 6.75
C THR A 24 4.27 -25.44 8.23
N THR A 25 5.41 -25.07 8.81
CA THR A 25 5.56 -24.70 10.22
C THR A 25 6.52 -23.52 10.39
N ASP A 26 6.55 -22.94 11.59
CA ASP A 26 7.48 -21.83 11.92
C ASP A 26 8.96 -22.23 11.82
N THR A 27 9.29 -23.53 11.91
CA THR A 27 10.65 -24.02 11.72
C THR A 27 11.19 -23.70 10.33
N ASP A 28 10.33 -23.77 9.30
CA ASP A 28 10.70 -23.42 7.93
C ASP A 28 11.04 -21.92 7.79
N CYS A 29 10.54 -21.10 8.72
CA CYS A 29 10.73 -19.66 8.79
C CYS A 29 11.81 -19.25 9.82
N GLY A 30 12.65 -20.20 10.24
CA GLY A 30 13.77 -19.98 11.17
C GLY A 30 13.35 -20.02 12.64
N GLY A 31 12.20 -20.60 12.95
CA GLY A 31 11.67 -20.71 14.31
C GLY A 31 10.97 -19.46 14.84
N THR A 32 10.73 -18.46 13.99
CA THR A 32 9.95 -17.28 14.36
C THR A 32 8.50 -17.69 14.61
N ALA A 33 8.05 -17.63 15.87
CA ALA A 33 6.70 -18.06 16.25
C ALA A 33 5.62 -17.25 15.52
N GLY A 34 4.67 -17.96 14.90
CA GLY A 34 3.58 -17.40 14.10
C GLY A 34 4.00 -16.88 12.72
N ALA A 35 5.23 -17.13 12.26
CA ALA A 35 5.72 -16.63 10.98
C ALA A 35 5.29 -17.47 9.77
N CYS A 36 4.81 -18.70 9.97
CA CYS A 36 4.26 -19.49 8.88
C CYS A 36 2.74 -19.28 8.74
N MET A 37 2.34 -18.32 7.90
CA MET A 37 0.94 -17.90 7.79
C MET A 37 0.35 -18.12 6.40
N SER A 38 -0.96 -18.42 6.37
CA SER A 38 -1.73 -18.46 5.12
C SER A 38 -1.93 -17.05 4.56
N LEU A 39 -1.86 -16.94 3.24
CA LEU A 39 -2.28 -15.73 2.54
C LEU A 39 -3.81 -15.56 2.59
N PRO A 40 -4.33 -14.31 2.61
CA PRO A 40 -3.59 -13.06 2.58
C PRO A 40 -3.23 -12.59 4.00
N TRP A 41 -2.10 -11.89 4.10
CA TRP A 41 -1.71 -11.18 5.32
C TRP A 41 -1.09 -9.83 4.94
N VAL A 42 -1.09 -8.92 5.91
CA VAL A 42 -0.44 -7.61 5.86
C VAL A 42 0.61 -7.49 6.95
N THR A 43 1.68 -6.75 6.71
CA THR A 43 2.66 -6.39 7.75
C THR A 43 2.73 -4.88 7.93
N ALA A 44 2.76 -4.44 9.19
CA ALA A 44 3.01 -3.06 9.62
C ALA A 44 3.92 -3.07 10.85
N ASP A 45 5.04 -2.31 10.83
CA ASP A 45 6.02 -2.27 11.93
C ASP A 45 6.49 -3.66 12.41
N GLY A 46 6.65 -4.61 11.47
CA GLY A 46 6.99 -6.00 11.77
C GLY A 46 5.88 -6.82 12.46
N GLN A 47 4.72 -6.23 12.76
CA GLN A 47 3.50 -6.94 13.16
C GLN A 47 2.83 -7.50 11.91
N VAL A 48 2.57 -8.80 11.92
CA VAL A 48 1.88 -9.46 10.80
C VAL A 48 0.46 -9.77 11.21
N MET A 49 -0.49 -9.44 10.35
CA MET A 49 -1.92 -9.54 10.60
C MET A 49 -2.59 -10.25 9.43
N PRO A 50 -3.50 -11.20 9.68
CA PRO A 50 -4.35 -11.74 8.63
C PRO A 50 -5.09 -10.61 7.91
N PHE A 51 -5.20 -10.70 6.60
CA PHE A 51 -5.91 -9.72 5.79
C PHE A 51 -7.24 -10.30 5.30
N SER A 52 -8.16 -9.42 4.89
CA SER A 52 -9.50 -9.86 4.50
C SER A 52 -9.49 -10.63 3.18
N THR A 53 -10.07 -11.83 3.19
CA THR A 53 -10.39 -12.59 1.97
C THR A 53 -11.62 -12.03 1.25
N GLY A 54 -12.38 -11.11 1.86
CA GLY A 54 -13.48 -10.42 1.20
C GLY A 54 -13.03 -9.28 0.29
N THR A 55 -11.72 -9.06 0.14
CA THR A 55 -11.18 -8.06 -0.78
C THR A 55 -11.58 -8.38 -2.22
N SER A 56 -11.95 -7.37 -3.00
CA SER A 56 -12.27 -7.58 -4.41
C SER A 56 -11.88 -6.39 -5.29
N THR A 57 -11.63 -6.68 -6.56
CA THR A 57 -11.35 -5.66 -7.58
C THR A 57 -12.16 -5.94 -8.84
N THR A 58 -13.11 -5.07 -9.13
CA THR A 58 -13.83 -4.99 -10.39
C THR A 58 -13.11 -3.99 -11.28
N PHE A 59 -12.85 -4.39 -12.53
CA PHE A 59 -12.29 -3.52 -13.55
C PHE A 59 -12.84 -3.90 -14.91
N THR A 60 -12.79 -2.94 -15.83
CA THR A 60 -13.00 -3.18 -17.25
C THR A 60 -11.65 -3.22 -17.95
N VAL A 61 -11.58 -3.96 -19.05
CA VAL A 61 -10.41 -4.02 -19.92
C VAL A 61 -10.77 -3.29 -21.22
N ALA A 62 -9.94 -2.34 -21.61
CA ALA A 62 -10.10 -1.56 -22.82
C ALA A 62 -9.83 -2.42 -24.08
N ALA A 63 -9.82 -1.77 -25.25
CA ALA A 63 -9.54 -2.43 -26.52
C ALA A 63 -8.19 -3.18 -26.48
N ALA A 64 -8.09 -4.19 -27.36
CA ALA A 64 -6.94 -5.07 -27.39
C ALA A 64 -5.62 -4.30 -27.60
N GLY A 65 -4.67 -4.47 -26.68
CA GLY A 65 -3.29 -4.04 -26.84
C GLY A 65 -2.66 -4.63 -28.09
N SER A 66 -1.83 -3.85 -28.76
CA SER A 66 -1.14 -4.30 -29.98
C SER A 66 -0.03 -5.31 -29.66
N SER A 67 0.16 -6.26 -30.57
CA SER A 67 1.38 -7.08 -30.60
C SER A 67 2.63 -6.19 -30.69
N PRO A 68 3.76 -6.55 -30.05
CA PRO A 68 4.00 -7.80 -29.30
C PRO A 68 3.58 -7.76 -27.81
N THR A 69 3.37 -6.58 -27.24
CA THR A 69 3.17 -6.42 -25.79
C THR A 69 1.80 -6.90 -25.32
N CYS A 70 0.77 -6.82 -26.16
CA CYS A 70 -0.59 -7.25 -25.86
C CYS A 70 -1.06 -6.75 -24.47
N GLU A 71 -0.69 -5.51 -24.14
CA GLU A 71 -1.05 -4.82 -22.91
C GLU A 71 -2.38 -4.11 -23.09
N HIS A 72 -3.37 -4.54 -22.34
CA HIS A 72 -4.71 -3.97 -22.35
C HIS A 72 -4.86 -3.04 -21.16
N ASN A 73 -5.23 -1.78 -21.41
CA ASN A 73 -5.52 -0.85 -20.32
C ASN A 73 -6.69 -1.38 -19.48
N ALA A 74 -6.52 -1.39 -18.16
CA ALA A 74 -7.55 -1.74 -17.21
C ALA A 74 -8.04 -0.48 -16.47
N CYS A 75 -9.34 -0.42 -16.18
CA CYS A 75 -9.95 0.70 -15.46
C CYS A 75 -10.74 0.18 -14.25
N VAL A 76 -10.39 0.65 -13.06
CA VAL A 76 -11.14 0.37 -11.82
C VAL A 76 -12.14 1.51 -11.60
N PRO A 77 -13.45 1.27 -11.66
CA PRO A 77 -14.46 2.33 -11.56
C PRO A 77 -14.50 2.95 -10.16
N CYS A 78 -15.05 4.16 -10.07
CA CYS A 78 -15.24 4.91 -8.83
C CYS A 78 -16.64 5.54 -8.70
N GLY A 79 -17.40 5.64 -9.81
CA GLY A 79 -18.60 6.47 -9.83
C GLY A 79 -18.26 7.94 -9.55
N ASN A 80 -18.91 8.55 -8.56
CA ASN A 80 -18.60 9.88 -8.08
C ASN A 80 -17.49 9.84 -7.01
N ALA A 81 -16.28 10.26 -7.39
CA ALA A 81 -15.12 10.37 -6.50
C ALA A 81 -15.25 11.47 -5.42
N ASN A 82 -16.25 12.34 -5.52
CA ASN A 82 -16.50 13.43 -4.56
C ASN A 82 -17.63 13.09 -3.59
N ALA A 83 -18.09 11.84 -3.53
CA ALA A 83 -19.13 11.45 -2.59
C ALA A 83 -18.59 11.44 -1.15
N HIS A 84 -19.50 11.41 -0.18
CA HIS A 84 -19.12 11.30 1.22
C HIS A 84 -18.55 9.91 1.51
N CYS A 85 -17.41 9.84 2.19
CA CYS A 85 -16.84 8.60 2.71
C CYS A 85 -17.77 8.02 3.80
N PRO A 86 -18.47 6.89 3.55
CA PRO A 86 -19.53 6.43 4.46
C PRO A 86 -18.97 6.11 5.84
N GLY A 87 -19.48 6.72 6.91
CA GLY A 87 -19.05 6.38 8.27
C GLY A 87 -17.58 6.71 8.57
N ILE A 88 -17.01 7.70 7.88
CA ILE A 88 -15.71 8.29 8.19
C ILE A 88 -15.91 9.76 8.55
N PRO A 89 -15.45 10.22 9.73
CA PRO A 89 -15.56 11.61 10.11
C PRO A 89 -14.61 12.41 9.22
N GLY A 90 -15.15 13.31 8.39
CA GLY A 90 -14.33 14.40 7.85
C GLY A 90 -14.04 15.40 8.97
N CYS A 91 -12.85 15.99 9.00
CA CYS A 91 -12.53 17.00 10.02
C CYS A 91 -13.41 18.25 9.83
N GLU A 92 -13.95 18.78 10.92
CA GLU A 92 -14.65 20.08 10.95
C GLU A 92 -13.73 21.26 11.34
N VAL A 93 -12.44 21.03 11.58
CA VAL A 93 -11.53 22.05 12.16
C VAL A 93 -10.61 22.71 11.14
N ALA A 94 -10.60 24.05 11.17
CA ALA A 94 -9.58 24.87 10.52
C ALA A 94 -8.19 24.60 11.13
N ALA A 95 -7.16 24.54 10.28
CA ALA A 95 -5.74 24.28 10.58
C ALA A 95 -5.33 22.83 10.90
N ASN A 96 -6.22 21.83 10.80
CA ASN A 96 -5.89 20.39 10.79
C ASN A 96 -4.74 19.94 11.73
N PRO A 97 -4.87 20.10 13.06
CA PRO A 97 -3.77 19.81 13.98
C PRO A 97 -3.42 18.31 14.10
N ASN A 98 -4.26 17.40 13.58
CA ASN A 98 -4.12 15.94 13.71
C ASN A 98 -3.97 15.19 12.37
N GLY A 99 -3.91 15.87 11.23
CA GLY A 99 -3.68 15.21 9.93
C GLY A 99 -4.86 14.42 9.36
N CYS A 100 -6.09 14.68 9.84
CA CYS A 100 -7.28 14.08 9.25
C CYS A 100 -7.63 14.78 7.93
N VAL A 101 -8.31 14.11 7.01
CA VAL A 101 -8.66 14.66 5.70
C VAL A 101 -9.87 15.61 5.86
N PRO A 102 -9.77 16.90 5.48
CA PRO A 102 -10.85 17.86 5.70
C PRO A 102 -12.15 17.47 4.99
N ARG A 103 -13.28 17.68 5.67
CA ARG A 103 -14.60 17.41 5.07
C ARG A 103 -14.82 18.33 3.85
N GLY A 104 -15.07 17.73 2.68
CA GLY A 104 -15.44 18.46 1.46
C GLY A 104 -14.31 18.79 0.49
N THR A 105 -13.04 18.50 0.81
CA THR A 105 -11.92 18.63 -0.14
C THR A 105 -11.48 17.30 -0.75
N GLN A 106 -11.80 16.18 -0.09
CA GLN A 106 -11.57 14.83 -0.58
C GLN A 106 -12.85 14.01 -0.35
N GLY A 107 -13.38 13.42 -1.42
CA GLY A 107 -14.47 12.45 -1.33
C GLY A 107 -13.99 11.01 -1.46
N CYS A 108 -14.93 10.09 -1.31
CA CYS A 108 -14.76 8.69 -1.64
C CYS A 108 -15.63 8.33 -2.85
N CYS A 109 -15.29 7.23 -3.49
CA CYS A 109 -16.09 6.61 -4.54
C CYS A 109 -17.42 6.11 -3.96
N ASP A 110 -18.55 6.51 -4.56
CA ASP A 110 -19.87 5.95 -4.23
C ASP A 110 -20.15 4.60 -4.91
N GLN A 111 -19.39 4.28 -5.96
CA GLN A 111 -19.41 2.99 -6.66
C GLN A 111 -17.96 2.47 -6.80
N PRO A 112 -17.32 2.09 -5.68
CA PRO A 112 -15.95 1.64 -5.70
C PRO A 112 -15.80 0.32 -6.46
N GLY A 113 -14.82 0.25 -7.36
CA GLY A 113 -14.40 -0.96 -8.03
C GLY A 113 -13.47 -1.81 -7.15
N PHE A 114 -12.77 -1.19 -6.20
CA PHE A 114 -11.92 -1.85 -5.23
C PHE A 114 -12.55 -1.80 -3.84
N VAL A 115 -12.71 -2.95 -3.20
CA VAL A 115 -13.35 -3.06 -1.90
C VAL A 115 -12.49 -3.92 -0.99
N VAL A 116 -12.19 -3.40 0.20
CA VAL A 116 -11.54 -4.13 1.30
C VAL A 116 -12.49 -4.05 2.49
N PRO A 117 -12.99 -5.17 3.02
CA PRO A 117 -13.75 -5.14 4.27
C PRO A 117 -12.91 -4.57 5.40
N THR A 118 -13.58 -3.91 6.37
CA THR A 118 -12.92 -3.46 7.60
C THR A 118 -12.15 -4.63 8.23
N PHE A 119 -10.93 -4.35 8.67
CA PHE A 119 -10.00 -5.34 9.20
C PHE A 119 -9.41 -4.89 10.54
N PHE A 120 -9.03 -5.87 11.33
CA PHE A 120 -8.47 -5.66 12.65
C PHE A 120 -6.97 -5.40 12.58
N VAL A 121 -6.52 -4.38 13.32
CA VAL A 121 -5.10 -4.08 13.51
C VAL A 121 -4.74 -4.34 14.97
N ASN A 122 -3.82 -5.26 15.24
CA ASN A 122 -3.54 -5.73 16.61
C ASN A 122 -2.70 -4.76 17.47
N ILE A 123 -2.38 -3.58 16.93
CA ILE A 123 -1.52 -2.57 17.58
C ILE A 123 -2.37 -1.74 18.55
N LEU A 124 -1.76 -1.26 19.64
CA LEU A 124 -2.41 -0.40 20.66
C LEU A 124 -3.64 -1.03 21.37
N GLY A 125 -3.68 -2.36 21.51
CA GLY A 125 -4.79 -3.05 22.18
C GLY A 125 -5.97 -3.39 21.27
N GLY A 126 -5.83 -3.14 19.96
CA GLY A 126 -6.81 -3.51 18.95
C GLY A 126 -7.53 -2.30 18.35
N LEU A 127 -7.43 -2.16 17.03
CA LEU A 127 -8.02 -1.07 16.26
C LEU A 127 -8.82 -1.63 15.09
N CYS A 128 -9.81 -0.85 14.63
CA CYS A 128 -10.41 -1.06 13.33
C CYS A 128 -9.70 -0.22 12.28
N SER A 129 -9.50 -0.81 11.12
CA SER A 129 -9.02 -0.12 9.95
C SER A 129 -9.86 -0.46 8.73
N ARG A 130 -10.04 0.52 7.85
CA ARG A 130 -10.72 0.35 6.57
C ARG A 130 -10.03 1.14 5.49
N VAL A 131 -10.31 0.74 4.26
CA VAL A 131 -9.77 1.41 3.08
C VAL A 131 -10.90 1.77 2.14
N ASP A 132 -10.98 3.04 1.79
CA ASP A 132 -11.99 3.58 0.88
C ASP A 132 -11.33 4.04 -0.41
N GLN A 133 -11.85 3.61 -1.55
CA GLN A 133 -11.38 4.11 -2.83
C GLN A 133 -11.76 5.59 -2.98
N ILE A 134 -10.82 6.44 -3.39
CA ILE A 134 -11.02 7.90 -3.48
C ILE A 134 -10.93 8.46 -4.91
N ALA A 135 -10.55 7.64 -5.88
CA ALA A 135 -10.55 8.00 -7.29
C ALA A 135 -10.60 6.74 -8.17
N CYS A 136 -10.90 6.91 -9.47
CA CYS A 136 -10.78 5.80 -10.43
C CYS A 136 -9.35 5.23 -10.39
N GLY A 137 -9.26 3.92 -10.33
CA GLY A 137 -8.00 3.22 -10.53
C GLY A 137 -7.75 2.92 -12.01
N GLY A 138 -6.52 2.54 -12.32
CA GLY A 138 -6.09 2.19 -13.66
C GLY A 138 -5.04 1.09 -13.62
N GLY A 139 -4.62 0.60 -14.77
CA GLY A 139 -3.61 -0.46 -14.81
C GLY A 139 -3.50 -1.12 -16.15
N VAL A 140 -2.90 -2.30 -16.16
CA VAL A 140 -2.77 -3.15 -17.34
C VAL A 140 -3.12 -4.60 -17.03
N VAL A 141 -3.70 -5.26 -18.02
CA VAL A 141 -3.72 -6.72 -18.15
C VAL A 141 -2.81 -7.06 -19.31
N ASN A 142 -1.70 -7.75 -19.03
CA ASN A 142 -0.77 -8.20 -20.06
C ASN A 142 -1.09 -9.65 -20.44
N THR A 143 -1.36 -9.87 -21.73
CA THR A 143 -1.72 -11.20 -22.26
C THR A 143 -0.72 -11.72 -23.29
N SER A 144 0.44 -11.08 -23.44
CA SER A 144 1.42 -11.51 -24.44
C SER A 144 1.84 -12.95 -24.22
N ASN A 145 1.99 -13.72 -25.30
CA ASN A 145 2.43 -15.11 -25.30
C ASN A 145 3.31 -15.36 -26.54
N PRO A 146 4.63 -15.59 -26.40
CA PRO A 146 5.39 -15.63 -25.14
C PRO A 146 5.35 -14.28 -24.39
N GLN A 147 5.58 -14.32 -23.08
CA GLN A 147 5.52 -13.10 -22.25
C GLN A 147 6.62 -12.10 -22.66
N THR A 148 6.22 -10.84 -22.86
CA THR A 148 7.09 -9.71 -23.25
C THR A 148 6.92 -8.47 -22.37
N GLY A 149 5.87 -8.45 -21.55
CA GLY A 149 5.64 -7.45 -20.53
C GLY A 149 6.57 -7.62 -19.35
N ASP A 150 6.70 -6.52 -18.61
CA ASP A 150 7.54 -6.39 -17.43
C ASP A 150 6.72 -5.60 -16.39
N ASN A 151 6.06 -6.32 -15.50
CA ASN A 151 5.00 -5.79 -14.65
C ASN A 151 5.39 -5.71 -13.17
N ASP A 152 6.65 -5.98 -12.85
CA ASP A 152 7.21 -5.75 -11.52
C ASP A 152 7.00 -4.31 -11.09
N VAL A 153 6.76 -4.10 -9.80
CA VAL A 153 6.59 -2.78 -9.23
C VAL A 153 7.65 -2.56 -8.17
N ASN A 154 8.49 -1.54 -8.37
CA ASN A 154 9.47 -1.14 -7.36
C ASN A 154 9.16 0.27 -6.84
N LYS A 155 9.11 0.40 -5.50
CA LYS A 155 8.81 1.65 -4.79
C LYS A 155 9.96 2.03 -3.87
N ASN A 156 10.48 3.23 -4.07
CA ASN A 156 11.57 3.82 -3.28
C ASN A 156 11.05 5.02 -2.50
N GLY A 157 11.09 4.93 -1.18
CA GLY A 157 10.59 5.94 -0.25
C GLY A 157 11.71 6.77 0.34
N ASP A 158 11.43 8.04 0.55
CA ASP A 158 12.21 8.94 1.39
C ASP A 158 11.25 9.70 2.30
N THR A 159 11.51 9.70 3.61
CA THR A 159 10.69 10.42 4.58
C THR A 159 11.01 11.91 4.64
N SER A 160 12.20 12.32 4.20
CA SER A 160 12.50 13.74 4.01
C SER A 160 11.98 14.20 2.64
N ASP A 161 11.59 15.46 2.51
CA ASP A 161 11.37 16.09 1.22
C ASP A 161 12.66 16.00 0.39
N PRO A 162 12.68 15.23 -0.72
CA PRO A 162 13.88 15.08 -1.50
C PRO A 162 14.15 16.25 -2.46
N GLY A 163 13.45 17.36 -2.26
CA GLY A 163 13.67 18.66 -2.90
C GLY A 163 12.65 18.96 -4.00
N ALA A 164 12.56 20.24 -4.36
CA ALA A 164 11.81 20.80 -5.50
C ALA A 164 10.54 20.02 -5.89
N ASP A 165 9.49 20.21 -5.11
CA ASP A 165 8.14 19.77 -5.42
C ASP A 165 7.65 20.19 -6.82
N CYS A 166 6.80 19.36 -7.41
CA CYS A 166 6.00 19.76 -8.57
C CYS A 166 5.18 21.02 -8.28
N CYS A 167 5.11 21.94 -9.25
CA CYS A 167 4.17 23.06 -9.19
C CYS A 167 2.73 22.57 -9.35
N TYR A 168 1.99 22.46 -8.25
CA TYR A 168 0.55 22.21 -8.29
C TYR A 168 -0.21 23.52 -8.56
N ASN A 169 -0.30 23.95 -9.82
CA ASN A 169 -1.08 25.14 -10.18
C ASN A 169 -2.53 25.03 -9.64
N GLY A 170 -2.96 26.02 -8.86
CA GLY A 170 -4.35 26.15 -8.40
C GLY A 170 -4.63 25.64 -6.99
N HIS A 171 -3.61 25.19 -6.23
CA HIS A 171 -3.79 24.91 -4.80
C HIS A 171 -3.57 26.20 -3.98
N PRO A 172 -4.40 26.54 -2.98
CA PRO A 172 -4.28 27.78 -2.22
C PRO A 172 -3.02 27.92 -1.33
N GLY A 173 -2.01 27.06 -1.51
CA GLY A 173 -0.66 27.16 -0.94
C GLY A 173 0.47 26.91 -1.95
N SER A 174 0.16 26.78 -3.25
CA SER A 174 1.16 26.61 -4.32
C SER A 174 1.70 27.98 -4.74
N GLU A 175 2.66 28.53 -4.02
CA GLU A 175 3.35 29.76 -4.45
C GLU A 175 4.46 29.42 -5.46
N CYS A 176 4.04 29.02 -6.65
CA CYS A 176 4.96 28.94 -7.78
C CYS A 176 5.21 30.33 -8.35
N LEU A 177 6.44 30.81 -8.24
CA LEU A 177 6.88 32.09 -8.82
C LEU A 177 7.77 31.78 -10.02
N GLY A 178 7.23 31.97 -11.22
CA GLY A 178 7.94 31.72 -12.47
C GLY A 178 8.19 30.24 -12.79
N GLY A 179 7.31 29.33 -12.35
CA GLY A 179 7.45 27.89 -12.57
C GLY A 179 8.43 27.19 -11.61
N THR A 180 8.97 27.93 -10.63
CA THR A 180 9.76 27.40 -9.52
C THR A 180 8.91 27.39 -8.27
N ASN A 181 8.80 26.25 -7.60
CA ASN A 181 8.20 26.18 -6.27
C ASN A 181 9.15 26.89 -5.28
N ARG A 182 8.68 27.98 -4.66
CA ARG A 182 9.48 28.72 -3.67
C ARG A 182 9.29 28.23 -2.23
N ASN A 183 8.41 27.26 -2.04
CA ASN A 183 8.17 26.57 -0.78
C ASN A 183 8.86 25.20 -0.79
N ASP A 184 10.15 25.17 -1.15
CA ASP A 184 11.03 24.04 -0.83
C ASP A 184 11.02 23.89 0.70
N ASP A 185 10.85 22.67 1.21
CA ASP A 185 10.58 22.50 2.64
C ASP A 185 11.76 22.95 3.52
N PRO A 186 11.48 23.27 4.81
CA PRO A 186 12.52 23.55 5.77
C PRO A 186 13.64 22.50 5.68
N THR A 187 14.89 22.95 5.68
CA THR A 187 16.07 22.06 5.76
C THR A 187 15.84 20.97 6.82
N LEU A 188 16.44 19.80 6.67
CA LEU A 188 16.34 18.71 7.66
C LEU A 188 16.58 19.19 9.11
N ALA A 189 17.50 20.14 9.32
CA ALA A 189 17.73 20.78 10.61
C ALA A 189 16.51 21.57 11.13
N ALA A 190 15.85 22.34 10.26
CA ALA A 190 14.62 23.06 10.56
C ALA A 190 13.40 22.13 10.74
N GLN A 191 13.42 20.94 10.14
CA GLN A 191 12.46 19.87 10.44
C GLN A 191 12.71 19.21 11.80
N GLY A 192 13.85 19.43 12.47
CA GLY A 192 14.18 18.75 13.72
C GLY A 192 14.87 17.39 13.54
N GLY A 193 15.47 17.16 12.37
CA GLY A 193 16.32 16.02 12.06
C GLY A 193 15.56 14.73 11.71
N CYS A 194 16.32 13.64 11.58
CA CYS A 194 15.83 12.30 11.25
C CYS A 194 15.17 11.61 12.43
N THR A 195 14.07 12.19 12.87
CA THR A 195 13.28 11.67 13.98
C THR A 195 11.82 11.58 13.58
N VAL A 196 11.09 10.75 14.30
CA VAL A 196 9.63 10.60 14.15
C VAL A 196 8.89 11.92 14.24
N ASN A 197 9.43 12.85 15.04
CA ASN A 197 8.84 14.17 15.25
C ASN A 197 9.39 15.23 14.32
N GLY A 198 10.43 14.92 13.55
CA GLY A 198 10.98 15.77 12.49
C GLY A 198 10.56 15.31 11.11
N ALA A 199 11.49 14.84 10.27
CA ALA A 199 11.19 14.36 8.91
C ALA A 199 10.07 13.30 8.87
N GLY A 200 9.84 12.53 9.96
CA GLY A 200 8.73 11.58 10.03
C GLY A 200 7.33 12.21 10.07
N LYS A 201 7.21 13.53 10.19
CA LYS A 201 5.95 14.30 10.08
C LYS A 201 5.83 15.06 8.78
N ASP A 202 6.82 14.95 7.90
CA ASP A 202 6.82 15.64 6.64
C ASP A 202 5.82 14.97 5.67
N TYR A 203 4.80 15.72 5.26
CA TYR A 203 3.81 15.23 4.30
C TYR A 203 4.33 15.26 2.86
N LYS A 204 5.53 15.82 2.63
CA LYS A 204 6.17 15.92 1.32
C LYS A 204 7.25 14.87 1.07
N GLY A 205 7.42 13.90 1.99
CA GLY A 205 8.19 12.70 1.71
C GLY A 205 7.77 12.08 0.37
N LYS A 206 8.73 11.53 -0.36
CA LYS A 206 8.54 11.11 -1.76
C LYS A 206 8.58 9.61 -1.92
N ILE A 207 7.75 9.14 -2.84
CA ILE A 207 7.78 7.77 -3.31
C ILE A 207 8.06 7.78 -4.81
N VAL A 208 9.23 7.27 -5.19
CA VAL A 208 9.56 7.00 -6.59
C VAL A 208 9.08 5.61 -6.91
N ARG A 209 8.16 5.53 -7.87
CA ARG A 209 7.62 4.27 -8.38
C ARG A 209 8.22 3.99 -9.75
N THR A 210 8.74 2.78 -9.92
CA THR A 210 9.24 2.25 -11.19
C THR A 210 8.46 0.99 -11.55
N VAL A 211 8.29 0.79 -12.86
CA VAL A 211 7.66 -0.39 -13.43
C VAL A 211 8.69 -1.13 -14.22
N GLY A 212 8.73 -2.43 -13.97
CA GLY A 212 9.58 -3.38 -14.61
C GLY A 212 11.00 -3.41 -14.07
N ASN A 213 11.65 -4.55 -14.26
CA ASN A 213 13.03 -4.82 -13.84
C ASN A 213 14.01 -4.89 -15.03
N GLY A 214 13.53 -4.68 -16.26
CA GLY A 214 14.30 -4.79 -17.50
C GLY A 214 14.26 -6.19 -18.14
N SER A 215 13.50 -7.13 -17.58
CA SER A 215 13.35 -8.50 -18.08
C SER A 215 11.86 -8.86 -18.20
N PRO A 216 11.45 -9.62 -19.24
CA PRO A 216 10.07 -10.09 -19.32
C PRO A 216 9.67 -10.93 -18.12
N ASP A 217 8.42 -10.77 -17.69
CA ASP A 217 7.83 -11.57 -16.62
C ASP A 217 7.74 -13.05 -17.01
N ALA A 218 7.50 -13.93 -16.03
CA ALA A 218 7.20 -15.33 -16.29
C ALA A 218 5.94 -15.50 -17.19
N ASN A 219 5.90 -16.56 -17.99
CA ASN A 219 4.76 -16.86 -18.86
C ASN A 219 3.43 -16.96 -18.09
N GLY A 220 2.42 -16.27 -18.61
CA GLY A 220 1.05 -16.20 -18.08
C GLY A 220 0.43 -14.82 -18.32
N ILE A 221 -0.84 -14.66 -17.94
CA ILE A 221 -1.56 -13.39 -17.97
C ILE A 221 -1.25 -12.63 -16.69
N HIS A 222 -0.61 -11.47 -16.82
CA HIS A 222 -0.25 -10.61 -15.70
C HIS A 222 -1.21 -9.46 -15.51
N PHE A 223 -1.37 -9.06 -14.25
CA PHE A 223 -2.17 -7.92 -13.84
C PHE A 223 -1.29 -6.95 -13.08
N ARG A 224 -1.39 -5.66 -13.40
CA ARG A 224 -0.88 -4.56 -12.56
C ARG A 224 -1.95 -3.50 -12.47
N LEU A 225 -2.64 -3.42 -11.32
CA LEU A 225 -3.73 -2.46 -11.10
C LEU A 225 -3.31 -1.49 -10.00
N VAL A 226 -3.65 -0.21 -10.17
CA VAL A 226 -3.37 0.87 -9.23
C VAL A 226 -4.68 1.50 -8.82
N THR A 227 -4.94 1.54 -7.52
CA THR A 227 -6.16 2.12 -6.95
C THR A 227 -5.82 3.16 -5.88
N PRO A 228 -6.21 4.44 -6.07
CA PRO A 228 -6.07 5.46 -5.03
C PRO A 228 -7.07 5.24 -3.91
N GLU A 229 -6.60 5.34 -2.67
CA GLU A 229 -7.30 4.92 -1.48
C GLU A 229 -7.07 5.85 -0.29
N LEU A 230 -8.04 5.89 0.62
CA LEU A 230 -7.94 6.48 1.94
C LEU A 230 -8.05 5.36 2.97
N SER A 231 -6.95 5.09 3.67
CA SER A 231 -6.94 4.23 4.84
C SER A 231 -7.33 5.04 6.07
N THR A 232 -8.31 4.57 6.83
CA THR A 232 -8.72 5.19 8.10
C THR A 232 -8.63 4.15 9.22
N THR A 233 -7.99 4.51 10.33
CA THR A 233 -7.84 3.64 11.51
C THR A 233 -8.34 4.35 12.77
N TRP A 234 -9.09 3.63 13.61
CA TRP A 234 -9.70 4.18 14.82
C TRP A 234 -9.85 3.14 15.92
N THR A 235 -10.12 3.60 17.14
CA THR A 235 -10.52 2.72 18.25
C THR A 235 -11.99 2.33 18.08
N ASP A 236 -12.30 1.05 17.98
CA ASP A 236 -13.68 0.57 17.85
C ASP A 236 -14.27 0.30 19.24
N GLY A 237 -15.34 1.04 19.59
CA GLY A 237 -16.11 0.85 20.81
C GLY A 237 -17.33 -0.08 20.64
N GLN A 238 -17.68 -0.43 19.40
CA GLN A 238 -18.85 -1.22 19.04
C GLN A 238 -18.54 -2.72 18.92
N SER A 239 -17.36 -3.08 18.42
CA SER A 239 -16.93 -4.48 18.34
C SER A 239 -16.57 -5.04 19.72
N PRO A 240 -16.70 -6.36 19.93
CA PRO A 240 -16.09 -7.01 21.09
C PRO A 240 -14.61 -6.63 21.22
N ALA A 241 -14.14 -6.44 22.46
CA ALA A 241 -12.77 -6.04 22.71
C ALA A 241 -11.77 -6.96 21.97
N GLY A 242 -10.88 -6.36 21.17
CA GLY A 242 -9.91 -7.08 20.36
C GLY A 242 -10.47 -7.66 19.04
N MET A 243 -11.64 -7.20 18.58
CA MET A 243 -12.20 -7.53 17.27
C MET A 243 -12.50 -6.27 16.47
N CYS A 244 -12.60 -6.45 15.15
CA CYS A 244 -13.14 -5.46 14.24
C CYS A 244 -14.13 -6.16 13.30
N ALA A 245 -15.43 -5.91 13.47
CA ALA A 245 -16.44 -6.57 12.65
C ALA A 245 -16.38 -6.09 11.18
N PRO A 246 -16.60 -6.98 10.20
CA PRO A 246 -16.69 -6.57 8.81
C PRO A 246 -17.77 -5.50 8.61
N GLY A 247 -17.39 -4.35 8.06
CA GLY A 247 -18.29 -3.22 7.86
C GLY A 247 -18.40 -2.26 9.03
N SER A 248 -17.62 -2.43 10.12
CA SER A 248 -17.52 -1.41 11.17
C SER A 248 -17.17 -0.04 10.58
N THR A 249 -17.83 0.99 11.12
CA THR A 249 -17.64 2.41 10.77
C THR A 249 -17.13 3.17 11.99
N PHE A 250 -16.60 4.37 11.76
CA PHE A 250 -16.29 5.28 12.86
C PHE A 250 -17.59 5.90 13.40
N ASP A 251 -17.69 5.96 14.72
CA ASP A 251 -18.81 6.51 15.48
C ASP A 251 -18.44 7.71 16.35
N ASP A 252 -19.44 8.53 16.69
CA ASP A 252 -19.27 9.63 17.63
C ASP A 252 -18.81 9.14 19.01
N GLY A 253 -17.67 9.63 19.48
CA GLY A 253 -17.05 9.23 20.75
C GLY A 253 -15.88 8.25 20.58
N GLU A 254 -15.65 7.74 19.37
CA GLU A 254 -14.45 6.96 19.05
C GLU A 254 -13.25 7.88 18.80
N LEU A 255 -12.04 7.33 19.02
CA LEU A 255 -10.80 8.03 18.76
C LEU A 255 -10.31 7.72 17.36
N LEU A 256 -10.26 8.74 16.49
CA LEU A 256 -9.56 8.65 15.23
C LEU A 256 -8.06 8.53 15.49
N VAL A 257 -7.48 7.41 15.05
CA VAL A 257 -6.06 7.14 15.23
C VAL A 257 -5.27 7.64 14.02
N SER A 258 -5.73 7.35 12.79
CA SER A 258 -5.11 7.87 11.57
C SER A 258 -6.02 7.95 10.36
N GLN A 259 -5.58 8.80 9.42
CA GLN A 259 -6.00 8.78 8.04
C GLN A 259 -4.81 8.93 7.12
N LEU A 260 -4.84 8.20 6.01
CA LEU A 260 -3.72 8.12 5.08
C LEU A 260 -4.20 7.91 3.65
N ILE A 261 -3.65 8.70 2.73
CA ILE A 261 -3.85 8.49 1.30
C ILE A 261 -2.80 7.52 0.76
N LEU A 262 -3.26 6.45 0.13
CA LEU A 262 -2.46 5.38 -0.45
C LEU A 262 -2.76 5.17 -1.92
N LYS A 263 -1.87 4.44 -2.58
CA LYS A 263 -2.16 3.76 -3.85
C LYS A 263 -1.90 2.27 -3.67
N ALA A 264 -2.96 1.48 -3.56
CA ALA A 264 -2.83 0.04 -3.65
C ALA A 264 -2.37 -0.31 -5.05
N GLU A 265 -1.43 -1.24 -5.14
CA GLU A 265 -0.87 -1.64 -6.40
C GLU A 265 -0.61 -3.16 -6.43
N PRO A 266 -1.67 -3.97 -6.57
CA PRO A 266 -1.54 -5.38 -6.93
C PRO A 266 -0.77 -5.56 -8.23
N THR A 267 0.27 -6.39 -8.17
CA THR A 267 0.94 -6.95 -9.35
C THR A 267 1.19 -8.45 -9.21
N THR A 268 0.98 -9.19 -10.29
CA THR A 268 1.28 -10.64 -10.36
C THR A 268 2.72 -10.96 -10.75
N ALA A 269 3.50 -9.96 -11.14
CA ALA A 269 4.90 -10.12 -11.53
C ALA A 269 5.87 -10.08 -10.34
N GLY A 270 5.48 -9.40 -9.26
CA GLY A 270 6.33 -9.19 -8.09
C GLY A 270 6.39 -7.73 -7.70
N ALA A 271 6.74 -7.47 -6.45
CA ALA A 271 6.88 -6.11 -5.94
C ALA A 271 8.14 -5.99 -5.07
N SER A 272 8.66 -4.77 -4.98
CA SER A 272 9.78 -4.43 -4.11
C SER A 272 9.61 -3.03 -3.52
N GLY A 273 10.09 -2.86 -2.30
CA GLY A 273 9.95 -1.65 -1.50
C GLY A 273 11.22 -1.38 -0.72
N SER A 274 11.74 -0.16 -0.80
CA SER A 274 12.95 0.24 -0.07
C SER A 274 12.91 1.70 0.38
N PHE A 275 13.53 1.99 1.51
CA PHE A 275 13.87 3.35 1.92
C PHE A 275 15.24 3.72 1.39
N THR A 276 15.30 4.77 0.59
CA THR A 276 16.54 5.28 -0.01
C THR A 276 16.61 6.78 0.19
N ASP A 277 17.82 7.25 0.51
CA ASP A 277 18.10 8.67 0.67
C ASP A 277 18.19 9.30 -0.73
N GLN A 278 17.16 10.03 -1.12
CA GLN A 278 16.97 10.56 -2.47
C GLN A 278 17.55 11.97 -2.62
N ASN A 279 17.71 12.72 -1.54
CA ASN A 279 18.29 14.08 -1.52
C ASN A 279 19.70 14.15 -0.92
N GLY A 280 20.19 13.08 -0.30
CA GLY A 280 21.51 13.02 0.31
C GLY A 280 21.58 13.69 1.68
N ASP A 281 20.44 13.90 2.35
CA ASP A 281 20.39 14.54 3.68
C ASP A 281 20.64 13.53 4.83
N GLY A 282 20.83 12.25 4.49
CA GLY A 282 21.02 11.15 5.45
C GLY A 282 19.71 10.65 6.04
N CYS A 283 18.56 11.07 5.51
CA CYS A 283 17.24 10.93 6.11
C CYS A 283 16.23 10.10 5.32
N LYS A 284 16.71 9.04 4.66
CA LYS A 284 15.86 8.05 3.98
C LYS A 284 14.63 7.62 4.77
N ARG A 285 14.79 7.49 6.10
CA ARG A 285 13.73 7.05 7.00
C ARG A 285 13.85 7.64 8.40
N ALA A 286 12.87 8.44 8.74
CA ALA A 286 12.59 8.90 10.10
C ALA A 286 11.68 7.90 10.82
N GLY A 287 12.21 6.71 11.18
CA GLY A 287 11.37 5.74 11.86
C GLY A 287 11.76 4.27 11.85
N ALA A 288 10.73 3.43 11.96
CA ALA A 288 10.86 2.01 12.22
C ALA A 288 11.05 1.18 10.96
N GLY A 289 10.43 1.55 9.83
CA GLY A 289 10.58 0.88 8.54
C GLY A 289 9.75 -0.40 8.39
N PHE A 290 10.05 -1.24 7.40
CA PHE A 290 9.25 -2.44 7.10
C PHE A 290 9.24 -3.49 8.22
N ILE A 291 10.23 -3.41 9.09
CA ILE A 291 10.48 -4.31 10.21
C ILE A 291 10.91 -3.45 11.41
N SER A 292 11.20 -4.04 12.56
CA SER A 292 11.67 -3.28 13.74
C SER A 292 12.82 -2.32 13.40
N SER A 293 12.79 -1.11 13.99
CA SER A 293 13.83 -0.08 13.88
C SER A 293 15.25 -0.54 14.23
N THR A 294 15.38 -1.63 14.98
CA THR A 294 16.66 -2.22 15.41
C THR A 294 17.22 -3.25 14.44
N ASN A 295 16.43 -3.69 13.45
CA ASN A 295 16.87 -4.67 12.46
C ASN A 295 17.61 -3.97 11.31
N PRO A 296 18.82 -4.40 10.89
CA PRO A 296 19.54 -3.74 9.80
C PRO A 296 18.87 -3.84 8.41
N GLN A 297 17.95 -4.79 8.20
CA GLN A 297 17.21 -4.97 6.94
C GLN A 297 15.94 -4.11 6.85
N THR A 298 15.69 -3.28 7.86
CA THR A 298 14.48 -2.50 8.00
C THR A 298 14.20 -1.53 6.85
N ASP A 299 15.26 -1.04 6.19
CA ASP A 299 15.13 -0.16 5.02
C ASP A 299 14.84 -0.92 3.72
N GLY A 300 14.87 -2.25 3.74
CA GLY A 300 14.75 -3.06 2.55
C GLY A 300 16.02 -3.11 1.68
N PRO A 301 15.89 -3.52 0.40
CA PRO A 301 14.63 -3.85 -0.24
C PRO A 301 13.96 -5.05 0.43
N ILE A 302 12.68 -4.90 0.75
CA ILE A 302 11.79 -6.02 0.89
C ILE A 302 11.30 -6.33 -0.52
N THR A 303 11.27 -7.60 -0.88
CA THR A 303 10.87 -8.01 -2.22
C THR A 303 9.95 -9.19 -2.09
N VAL A 304 8.73 -9.04 -2.60
CA VAL A 304 7.82 -10.16 -2.85
C VAL A 304 8.07 -10.65 -4.29
N PRO A 305 8.82 -11.74 -4.48
CA PRO A 305 9.14 -12.21 -5.81
C PRO A 305 7.90 -12.70 -6.58
N GLY A 306 7.98 -12.63 -7.90
CA GLY A 306 7.07 -13.32 -8.82
C GLY A 306 7.38 -14.78 -9.03
N ALA A 307 6.66 -15.38 -9.99
CA ALA A 307 6.90 -16.72 -10.47
C ALA A 307 8.31 -16.87 -11.08
N PRO A 308 8.92 -18.07 -11.00
CA PRO A 308 8.37 -19.31 -10.44
C PRO A 308 8.62 -19.47 -8.94
N THR A 309 9.42 -18.62 -8.31
CA THR A 309 9.92 -18.81 -6.94
C THR A 309 9.07 -18.17 -5.87
N GLY A 310 8.31 -17.14 -6.24
CA GLY A 310 7.60 -16.30 -5.31
C GLY A 310 6.10 -16.59 -5.18
N PRO A 311 5.46 -15.95 -4.21
CA PRO A 311 4.03 -16.08 -4.01
C PRO A 311 3.24 -15.34 -5.09
N ALA A 312 3.75 -14.23 -5.66
CA ALA A 312 3.09 -13.56 -6.78
C ALA A 312 3.24 -14.38 -8.06
N ARG A 313 2.15 -14.58 -8.80
CA ARG A 313 2.16 -15.40 -10.02
C ARG A 313 1.00 -15.05 -10.96
N PRO A 314 1.21 -15.14 -12.29
CA PRO A 314 0.18 -14.83 -13.27
C PRO A 314 -0.90 -15.92 -13.33
N GLN A 315 -2.00 -15.60 -14.03
CA GLN A 315 -2.95 -16.63 -14.46
C GLN A 315 -2.36 -17.42 -15.62
N SER A 316 -2.59 -18.75 -15.66
CA SER A 316 -2.20 -19.52 -16.85
C SER A 316 -3.06 -19.13 -18.06
N TYR A 317 -2.47 -19.14 -19.27
CA TYR A 317 -3.18 -18.75 -20.50
C TYR A 317 -4.40 -19.62 -20.81
N ASP A 318 -4.35 -20.89 -20.41
CA ASP A 318 -5.42 -21.87 -20.58
C ASP A 318 -6.45 -21.84 -19.43
N GLY A 319 -6.22 -21.00 -18.42
CA GLY A 319 -7.06 -20.89 -17.22
C GLY A 319 -7.07 -22.12 -16.30
N THR A 320 -6.14 -23.06 -16.49
CA THR A 320 -6.10 -24.33 -15.72
C THR A 320 -5.41 -24.21 -14.36
N GLN A 321 -4.56 -23.20 -14.16
CA GLN A 321 -4.02 -22.88 -12.83
C GLN A 321 -5.10 -22.15 -12.01
N GLY A 322 -5.14 -22.47 -10.70
CA GLY A 322 -6.14 -22.02 -9.73
C GLY A 322 -6.13 -20.51 -9.46
N SER A 323 -6.23 -20.09 -8.20
CA SER A 323 -6.15 -18.65 -7.89
C SER A 323 -4.80 -18.06 -8.30
N ILE A 324 -4.84 -16.88 -8.92
CA ILE A 324 -3.65 -16.03 -9.10
C ILE A 324 -3.15 -15.57 -7.74
N ALA A 325 -1.96 -15.02 -7.66
CA ALA A 325 -1.56 -14.30 -6.47
C ALA A 325 -0.84 -13.03 -6.86
N ALA A 326 -1.23 -11.94 -6.23
CA ALA A 326 -0.67 -10.62 -6.42
C ALA A 326 0.09 -10.20 -5.16
N ALA A 327 1.25 -9.59 -5.36
CA ALA A 327 1.84 -8.72 -4.36
C ALA A 327 1.08 -7.39 -4.42
N VAL A 328 0.42 -7.01 -3.33
CA VAL A 328 -0.30 -5.75 -3.19
C VAL A 328 0.55 -4.81 -2.34
N SER A 329 1.20 -3.85 -3.03
CA SER A 329 1.91 -2.69 -2.47
C SER A 329 2.96 -2.95 -1.39
N GLU A 330 4.03 -2.16 -1.44
CA GLU A 330 5.01 -2.02 -0.36
C GLU A 330 5.21 -0.51 -0.20
N VAL A 331 4.66 0.08 0.86
CA VAL A 331 4.81 1.52 1.15
C VAL A 331 4.92 1.72 2.68
N PHE A 332 5.44 2.87 3.10
CA PHE A 332 6.44 3.09 4.14
C PHE A 332 5.89 3.38 5.55
N SER A 333 6.54 2.90 6.62
CA SER A 333 6.17 3.20 8.00
C SER A 333 7.26 3.91 8.84
N GLY A 334 6.84 4.94 9.58
CA GLY A 334 7.52 5.47 10.77
C GLY A 334 7.03 4.78 12.06
N PRO A 335 7.57 5.08 13.26
CA PRO A 335 7.35 4.36 14.53
C PRO A 335 6.00 4.63 15.20
N ASN A 336 5.00 5.00 14.40
CA ASN A 336 3.63 5.14 14.81
C ASN A 336 2.72 4.61 13.69
N SER A 337 3.11 3.60 12.92
CA SER A 337 2.12 2.88 12.07
C SER A 337 1.20 2.07 13.01
N PRO A 338 -0.14 2.13 12.87
CA PRO A 338 -0.89 2.67 11.73
C PRO A 338 -1.21 4.19 11.78
N ILE A 339 -0.90 4.88 12.90
CA ILE A 339 -1.19 6.29 13.23
C ILE A 339 -0.61 7.32 12.21
N ARG A 340 0.55 7.02 11.62
CA ARG A 340 1.25 7.83 10.59
C ARG A 340 1.81 6.94 9.49
N ASP A 341 1.07 5.89 9.23
CA ASP A 341 1.43 4.91 8.22
C ASP A 341 1.42 5.56 6.84
N ILE A 342 2.27 5.10 5.93
CA ILE A 342 2.20 5.36 4.49
C ILE A 342 2.14 4.03 3.72
N GLY A 343 2.00 2.86 4.36
CA GLY A 343 1.51 1.62 3.72
C GLY A 343 1.89 0.28 4.36
N PHE A 344 1.37 -0.79 3.78
CA PHE A 344 1.52 -2.18 4.23
C PHE A 344 2.14 -3.03 3.12
N VAL A 345 2.78 -4.15 3.47
CA VAL A 345 3.08 -5.24 2.51
C VAL A 345 1.91 -6.21 2.53
N ALA A 346 1.15 -6.30 1.44
CA ALA A 346 0.06 -7.27 1.32
C ALA A 346 0.37 -8.29 0.21
N ILE A 347 -0.04 -9.53 0.42
CA ILE A 347 -0.01 -10.55 -0.63
C ILE A 347 -1.40 -11.16 -0.69
N THR A 348 -2.07 -11.02 -1.82
CA THR A 348 -3.46 -11.44 -2.01
C THR A 348 -3.55 -12.50 -3.09
N PRO A 349 -4.08 -13.70 -2.81
CA PRO A 349 -4.46 -14.66 -3.84
C PRO A 349 -5.79 -14.28 -4.51
#